data_AF-A0A966W1E5-F1
#
_entry.id   AF-A0A966W1E5-F1
#
_cell.length_a   1.000
_cell.length_b   1.000
_cell.length_c   1.000
_cell.angle_alpha   90.00
_cell.angle_beta   90.00
_cell.angle_gamma   90.00
#
_symmetry.space_group_name_H-M   'P 1'
#
loop_
_entity.id
_entity.type
_entity.pdbx_description
1 polymer ?
#
loop_
_entity_poly.entity_id
_entity_poly.type
_entity_poly.pdbx_seq_one_letter_code
_entity_poly.pdbx_strand_id
1 'polypeptide(L)'
;EEPIAFDHDCREGICGTCSLVIDGKPHGPHKGIATCQTYMRSFKDGDEIVVEPFRAKAFPLIKDLVCDRKAFDRIQHAGGFITVRTGAAPDANSIPVPKENADLAMDAAQCIGCGACVAACKNASAMLFVSAKISHLGLMPQGQPERYKRAKAMVDQMDAEGFGACTVTGSCEAVCPKEISLDFIARMNRDYGVALLKGDPKAIKGGGAG
;
A
#
# COMPACT_ATOMS: atom_id res chain seq x y z
N GLU A 1 16.89 -33.24 -1.03
CA GLU A 1 16.96 -31.86 -1.51
C GLU A 1 16.28 -30.94 -0.53
N GLU A 2 16.80 -29.73 -0.38
CA GLU A 2 16.14 -28.68 0.39
C GLU A 2 15.06 -28.02 -0.49
N PRO A 3 13.81 -27.88 -0.01
CA PRO A 3 12.74 -27.28 -0.80
C PRO A 3 12.94 -25.78 -0.98
N ILE A 4 12.46 -25.25 -2.12
CA ILE A 4 12.40 -23.80 -2.38
C ILE A 4 11.44 -23.12 -1.40
N ALA A 5 11.90 -22.06 -0.77
CA ALA A 5 11.07 -21.24 0.12
C ALA A 5 10.24 -20.22 -0.67
N PHE A 6 8.93 -20.18 -0.42
CA PHE A 6 8.04 -19.16 -0.95
C PHE A 6 6.87 -18.91 0.01
N ASP A 7 6.37 -17.67 -0.01
CA ASP A 7 5.30 -17.20 0.87
C ASP A 7 3.92 -17.44 0.26
N HIS A 8 3.02 -18.11 0.98
CA HIS A 8 1.62 -18.28 0.60
C HIS A 8 0.71 -18.46 1.83
N ASP A 9 -0.57 -18.10 1.71
CA ASP A 9 -1.55 -18.26 2.79
C ASP A 9 -2.98 -18.45 2.24
N CYS A 10 -3.76 -17.38 2.03
CA CYS A 10 -5.21 -17.47 1.72
C CYS A 10 -5.62 -18.21 0.43
N ARG A 11 -4.74 -18.28 -0.58
CA ARG A 11 -5.00 -18.86 -1.93
C ARG A 11 -6.17 -18.29 -2.74
N GLU A 12 -6.78 -17.20 -2.30
CA GLU A 12 -7.90 -16.53 -2.98
C GLU A 12 -7.60 -15.08 -3.40
N GLY A 13 -6.33 -14.67 -3.29
CA GLY A 13 -5.84 -13.37 -3.73
C GLY A 13 -6.20 -12.21 -2.81
N ILE A 14 -6.35 -12.45 -1.50
CA ILE A 14 -6.72 -11.41 -0.53
C ILE A 14 -5.64 -11.07 0.51
N CYS A 15 -4.84 -12.03 0.97
CA CYS A 15 -3.80 -11.76 1.99
C CYS A 15 -2.59 -10.96 1.48
N GLY A 16 -2.34 -10.95 0.17
CA GLY A 16 -1.18 -10.30 -0.44
C GLY A 16 0.16 -11.04 -0.25
N THR A 17 0.18 -12.24 0.33
CA THR A 17 1.42 -12.95 0.70
C THR A 17 2.24 -13.49 -0.48
N CYS A 18 1.57 -13.99 -1.53
CA CYS A 18 2.22 -14.61 -2.70
C CYS A 18 2.91 -13.61 -3.63
N SER A 19 4.07 -13.10 -3.21
CA SER A 19 4.80 -11.97 -3.79
C SER A 19 5.83 -12.42 -4.82
N LEU A 20 5.36 -12.93 -5.96
CA LEU A 20 6.23 -13.46 -7.02
C LEU A 20 6.15 -12.62 -8.29
N VAL A 21 7.29 -12.46 -8.96
CA VAL A 21 7.39 -12.03 -10.35
C VAL A 21 7.39 -13.29 -11.22
N ILE A 22 6.49 -13.36 -12.19
CA ILE A 22 6.40 -14.48 -13.13
C ILE A 22 6.57 -13.90 -14.54
N ASP A 23 7.58 -14.36 -15.27
CA ASP A 23 7.97 -13.88 -16.60
C ASP A 23 8.09 -12.35 -16.66
N GLY A 24 8.77 -11.78 -15.66
CA GLY A 24 9.00 -10.34 -15.53
C GLY A 24 7.79 -9.52 -15.06
N LYS A 25 6.64 -10.14 -14.78
CA LYS A 25 5.43 -9.45 -14.30
C LYS A 25 5.09 -9.84 -12.86
N PRO A 26 4.99 -8.87 -11.92
CA PRO A 26 4.46 -9.14 -10.59
C PRO A 26 3.06 -9.77 -10.67
N HIS A 27 2.85 -10.85 -9.92
CA HIS A 27 1.66 -11.70 -9.94
C HIS A 27 1.37 -12.48 -11.24
N GLY A 28 2.16 -12.26 -12.29
CA GLY A 28 2.10 -13.01 -13.53
C GLY A 28 1.30 -12.33 -14.64
N PRO A 29 0.80 -13.11 -15.62
CA PRO A 29 0.43 -12.55 -16.92
C PRO A 29 -0.92 -11.82 -16.96
N HIS A 30 -1.82 -12.12 -16.01
CA HIS A 30 -3.19 -11.61 -16.02
C HIS A 30 -3.34 -10.33 -15.20
N LYS A 31 -4.34 -9.52 -15.56
CA LYS A 31 -4.71 -8.30 -14.84
C LYS A 31 -5.64 -8.63 -13.65
N GLY A 32 -5.50 -7.90 -12.55
CA GLY A 32 -6.47 -7.92 -11.44
C GLY A 32 -6.46 -9.20 -10.61
N ILE A 33 -5.34 -9.94 -10.62
CA ILE A 33 -5.20 -11.18 -9.85
C ILE A 33 -3.86 -11.22 -9.10
N ALA A 34 -3.84 -11.94 -7.98
CA ALA A 34 -2.60 -12.27 -7.28
C ALA A 34 -1.98 -13.58 -7.82
N THR A 35 -0.72 -13.85 -7.49
CA THR A 35 0.00 -15.04 -7.99
C THR A 35 -0.74 -16.35 -7.72
N CYS A 36 -1.39 -16.50 -6.56
CA CYS A 36 -2.12 -17.73 -6.23
C CYS A 36 -3.37 -17.99 -7.10
N GLN A 37 -3.78 -17.01 -7.90
CA GLN A 37 -4.86 -17.11 -8.88
C GLN A 37 -4.32 -17.28 -10.31
N THR A 38 -3.00 -17.33 -10.49
CA THR A 38 -2.36 -17.65 -11.77
C THR A 38 -2.37 -19.16 -11.95
N TYR A 39 -3.02 -19.62 -13.02
CA TYR A 39 -3.19 -21.04 -13.32
C TYR A 39 -2.22 -21.51 -14.41
N MET A 40 -1.77 -22.77 -14.35
CA MET A 40 -0.89 -23.34 -15.38
C MET A 40 -1.48 -23.31 -16.79
N ARG A 41 -2.82 -23.37 -16.94
CA ARG A 41 -3.53 -23.19 -18.22
C ARG A 41 -3.33 -21.82 -18.88
N SER A 42 -2.67 -20.88 -18.20
CA SER A 42 -2.30 -19.57 -18.74
C SER A 42 -1.05 -19.61 -19.61
N PHE A 43 -0.30 -20.71 -19.54
CA PHE A 43 0.94 -20.96 -20.25
C PHE A 43 0.73 -22.10 -21.25
N LYS A 44 1.52 -22.10 -22.33
CA LYS A 44 1.47 -23.15 -23.34
C LYS A 44 2.32 -24.33 -22.89
N ASP A 45 1.98 -25.51 -23.40
CA ASP A 45 2.79 -26.69 -23.18
C ASP A 45 4.20 -26.49 -23.78
N GLY A 46 5.22 -26.81 -22.98
CA GLY A 46 6.62 -26.56 -23.33
C GLY A 46 7.15 -25.15 -23.01
N ASP A 47 6.34 -24.22 -22.48
CA ASP A 47 6.84 -22.91 -22.03
C ASP A 47 7.78 -23.07 -20.82
N GLU A 48 8.89 -22.31 -20.83
CA GLU A 48 9.74 -22.12 -19.66
C GLU A 48 9.22 -20.92 -18.85
N ILE A 49 8.87 -21.16 -17.58
CA ILE A 49 8.32 -20.13 -16.68
C ILE A 49 9.40 -19.69 -15.70
N VAL A 50 9.72 -18.40 -15.71
CA VAL A 50 10.71 -17.82 -14.80
C VAL A 50 10.01 -17.21 -13.60
N VAL A 51 10.36 -17.66 -12.40
CA VAL A 51 9.80 -17.18 -11.13
C VAL A 51 10.90 -16.51 -10.30
N GLU A 52 10.68 -15.24 -9.97
CA GLU A 52 11.63 -14.41 -9.22
C GLU A 52 10.97 -13.75 -8.00
N PRO A 53 11.72 -13.44 -6.93
CA PRO A 53 11.21 -12.64 -5.83
C PRO A 53 10.98 -11.19 -6.25
N PHE A 54 10.26 -10.43 -5.43
CA PHE A 54 10.21 -8.98 -5.58
C PHE A 54 11.58 -8.35 -5.32
N ARG A 55 12.07 -7.55 -6.26
CA ARG A 55 13.36 -6.87 -6.18
C ARG A 55 13.17 -5.40 -5.82
N ALA A 56 13.38 -5.07 -4.55
CA ALA A 56 13.47 -3.69 -4.08
C ALA A 56 14.39 -3.62 -2.86
N LYS A 57 15.18 -2.55 -2.72
CA LYS A 57 16.08 -2.38 -1.57
C LYS A 57 15.32 -2.39 -0.23
N ALA A 58 14.12 -1.80 -0.22
CA ALA A 58 13.24 -1.78 0.94
C ALA A 58 12.53 -3.14 1.20
N PHE A 59 12.62 -4.09 0.27
CA PHE A 59 12.13 -5.48 0.40
C PHE A 59 13.29 -6.48 0.30
N PRO A 60 14.16 -6.58 1.31
CA PRO A 60 15.30 -7.47 1.27
C PRO A 60 14.84 -8.94 1.21
N LEU A 61 15.62 -9.77 0.51
CA LEU A 61 15.38 -11.21 0.43
C LEU A 61 15.71 -11.87 1.77
N ILE A 62 14.82 -12.74 2.23
CA ILE A 62 15.04 -13.59 3.39
C ILE A 62 15.65 -14.92 2.93
N LYS A 63 14.96 -15.61 2.01
CA LYS A 63 15.41 -16.88 1.40
C LYS A 63 14.62 -17.15 0.12
N ASP A 64 15.31 -17.56 -0.94
CA ASP A 64 14.74 -17.90 -2.24
C ASP A 64 13.74 -16.84 -2.75
N LEU A 65 12.43 -17.12 -2.67
CA LEU A 65 11.36 -16.26 -3.15
C LEU A 65 10.69 -15.41 -2.03
N VAL A 66 11.17 -15.52 -0.80
CA VAL A 66 10.62 -14.83 0.39
C VAL A 66 11.29 -13.47 0.57
N CYS A 67 10.49 -12.40 0.66
CA CYS A 67 10.94 -11.02 0.88
C CYS A 67 10.42 -10.49 2.23
N ASP A 68 11.24 -9.72 2.97
CA ASP A 68 10.78 -8.96 4.13
C ASP A 68 10.02 -7.72 3.67
N ARG A 69 8.76 -7.57 4.09
CA ARG A 69 7.89 -6.42 3.75
C ARG A 69 7.52 -5.55 4.95
N LYS A 70 8.18 -5.70 6.10
CA LYS A 70 7.90 -4.93 7.33
C LYS A 70 8.03 -3.41 7.17
N ALA A 71 8.66 -2.93 6.10
CA ALA A 71 8.66 -1.52 5.72
C ALA A 71 7.22 -0.97 5.56
N PHE A 72 6.30 -1.78 5.01
CA PHE A 72 4.90 -1.40 4.89
C PHE A 72 4.21 -1.30 6.26
N ASP A 73 4.51 -2.18 7.20
CA ASP A 73 3.96 -2.11 8.55
C ASP A 73 4.40 -0.84 9.26
N ARG A 74 5.69 -0.46 9.13
CA ARG A 74 6.22 0.78 9.70
C ARG A 74 5.55 2.02 9.10
N ILE A 75 5.32 2.04 7.79
CA ILE A 75 4.53 3.10 7.14
C ILE A 75 3.10 3.14 7.69
N GLN A 76 2.46 1.98 7.86
CA GLN A 76 1.10 1.91 8.40
C GLN A 76 1.05 2.44 9.84
N HIS A 77 2.06 2.14 10.66
CA HIS A 77 2.18 2.67 12.03
C HIS A 77 2.42 4.19 12.07
N ALA A 78 2.93 4.82 11.01
CA ALA A 78 3.18 6.26 10.99
C ALA A 78 1.90 7.12 10.86
N GLY A 79 0.79 6.55 10.36
CA GLY A 79 -0.46 7.31 10.22
C GLY A 79 -1.65 6.55 9.62
N GLY A 80 -1.49 5.26 9.36
CA GLY A 80 -2.50 4.38 8.78
C GLY A 80 -3.62 3.97 9.75
N PHE A 81 -4.06 4.89 10.60
CA PHE A 81 -5.13 4.68 11.58
C PHE A 81 -5.83 6.01 11.89
N ILE A 82 -6.90 5.93 12.69
CA ILE A 82 -7.63 7.07 13.24
C ILE A 82 -7.32 7.14 14.74
N THR A 83 -6.77 8.26 15.22
CA THR A 83 -6.54 8.46 16.66
C THR A 83 -7.86 8.77 17.36
N VAL A 84 -8.55 7.74 17.85
CA VAL A 84 -9.71 7.89 18.75
C VAL A 84 -9.50 7.05 20.00
N ARG A 85 -10.01 7.51 21.14
CA ARG A 85 -9.99 6.71 22.36
C ARG A 85 -10.90 5.49 22.18
N THR A 86 -10.46 4.34 22.66
CA THR A 86 -11.29 3.13 22.71
C THR A 86 -12.59 3.42 23.46
N GLY A 87 -13.73 3.03 22.87
CA GLY A 87 -15.07 3.28 23.44
C GLY A 87 -15.63 4.69 23.19
N ALA A 88 -14.89 5.58 22.50
CA ALA A 88 -15.37 6.91 22.12
C ALA A 88 -15.89 6.99 20.67
N ALA A 89 -16.00 5.84 19.99
CA ALA A 89 -16.59 5.80 18.66
C ALA A 89 -18.08 6.17 18.75
N PRO A 90 -18.54 7.16 17.99
CA PRO A 90 -19.97 7.49 17.94
C PRO A 90 -20.72 6.38 17.19
N ASP A 91 -22.06 6.38 17.26
CA ASP A 91 -22.88 5.44 16.49
C ASP A 91 -22.55 5.52 14.99
N ALA A 92 -22.49 4.37 14.31
CA ALA A 92 -22.15 4.31 12.89
C ALA A 92 -23.10 5.14 12.01
N ASN A 93 -24.35 5.35 12.44
CA ASN A 93 -25.35 6.14 11.72
C ASN A 93 -25.31 7.65 12.05
N SER A 94 -24.46 8.07 13.00
CA SER A 94 -24.48 9.45 13.53
C SER A 94 -23.84 10.47 12.60
N ILE A 95 -22.95 10.04 11.70
CA ILE A 95 -22.24 10.92 10.76
C ILE A 95 -22.56 10.45 9.34
N PRO A 96 -23.35 11.20 8.56
CA PRO A 96 -23.64 10.84 7.19
C PRO A 96 -22.35 10.91 6.35
N VAL A 97 -22.15 9.89 5.52
CA VAL A 97 -21.03 9.82 4.57
C VAL A 97 -21.61 9.87 3.16
N PRO A 98 -21.18 10.80 2.30
CA PRO A 98 -21.57 10.81 0.90
C PRO A 98 -21.23 9.47 0.23
N LYS A 99 -22.16 8.91 -0.56
CA LYS A 99 -21.98 7.60 -1.22
C LYS A 99 -20.69 7.53 -2.04
N GLU A 100 -20.39 8.57 -2.80
CA GLU A 100 -19.16 8.67 -3.61
C GLU A 100 -17.90 8.57 -2.73
N ASN A 101 -17.89 9.21 -1.56
CA ASN A 101 -16.76 9.11 -0.64
C ASN A 101 -16.64 7.72 -0.03
N ALA A 102 -17.77 7.08 0.30
CA ALA A 102 -17.78 5.73 0.84
C ALA A 102 -17.24 4.72 -0.20
N ASP A 103 -17.66 4.84 -1.46
CA ASP A 103 -17.19 3.98 -2.55
C ASP A 103 -15.71 4.16 -2.81
N LEU A 104 -15.26 5.40 -3.00
CA LEU A 104 -13.84 5.70 -3.21
C LEU A 104 -12.98 5.28 -2.02
N ALA A 105 -13.51 5.36 -0.79
CA ALA A 105 -12.82 4.88 0.39
C ALA A 105 -12.66 3.37 0.36
N MET A 106 -13.70 2.63 -0.05
CA MET A 106 -13.66 1.19 -0.21
C MET A 106 -12.72 0.77 -1.33
N ASP A 107 -12.74 1.44 -2.48
CA ASP A 107 -11.81 1.21 -3.60
C ASP A 107 -10.35 1.37 -3.15
N ALA A 108 -10.04 2.43 -2.39
CA ALA A 108 -8.71 2.61 -1.79
C ALA A 108 -8.39 1.54 -0.73
N ALA A 109 -9.39 1.11 0.06
CA ALA A 109 -9.23 0.13 1.14
C ALA A 109 -8.92 -1.28 0.63
N GLN A 110 -9.26 -1.59 -0.62
CA GLN A 110 -8.96 -2.88 -1.27
C GLN A 110 -7.46 -3.18 -1.34
N CYS A 111 -6.57 -2.21 -1.12
CA CYS A 111 -5.13 -2.44 -1.11
C CYS A 111 -4.71 -3.48 -0.05
N ILE A 112 -4.27 -4.65 -0.52
CA ILE A 112 -3.85 -5.79 0.31
C ILE A 112 -2.37 -5.76 0.73
N GLY A 113 -1.64 -4.69 0.44
CA GLY A 113 -0.22 -4.58 0.82
C GLY A 113 0.70 -5.61 0.15
N CYS A 114 0.35 -6.14 -1.03
CA CYS A 114 1.14 -7.20 -1.66
C CYS A 114 2.56 -6.76 -2.07
N GLY A 115 2.75 -5.49 -2.45
CA GLY A 115 4.04 -4.94 -2.86
C GLY A 115 4.31 -4.99 -4.38
N ALA A 116 3.39 -5.49 -5.20
CA ALA A 116 3.53 -5.54 -6.66
C ALA A 116 3.82 -4.16 -7.28
N CYS A 117 3.20 -3.11 -6.74
CA CYS A 117 3.42 -1.73 -7.15
C CYS A 117 4.88 -1.27 -7.00
N VAL A 118 5.57 -1.76 -5.97
CA VAL A 118 6.99 -1.47 -5.73
C VAL A 118 7.85 -2.27 -6.70
N ALA A 119 7.56 -3.56 -6.86
CA ALA A 119 8.32 -4.46 -7.74
C ALA A 119 8.27 -4.04 -9.22
N ALA A 120 7.14 -3.49 -9.70
CA ALA A 120 7.01 -3.00 -11.07
C ALA A 120 7.51 -1.55 -11.26
N CYS A 121 7.75 -0.80 -10.19
CA CYS A 121 8.19 0.58 -10.31
C CYS A 121 9.69 0.62 -10.54
N LYS A 122 10.14 1.31 -11.60
CA LYS A 122 11.57 1.53 -11.86
C LYS A 122 12.32 2.20 -10.70
N ASN A 123 11.60 2.98 -9.88
CA ASN A 123 12.15 3.67 -8.71
C ASN A 123 11.90 2.89 -7.41
N ALA A 124 11.27 1.71 -7.47
CA ALA A 124 10.77 0.99 -6.30
C ALA A 124 9.94 1.89 -5.38
N SER A 125 9.02 2.68 -5.95
CA SER A 125 8.20 3.61 -5.18
C SER A 125 7.02 2.90 -4.50
N ALA A 126 6.79 3.16 -3.22
CA ALA A 126 5.63 2.67 -2.49
C ALA A 126 4.41 3.63 -2.57
N MET A 127 4.50 4.70 -3.37
CA MET A 127 3.50 5.78 -3.39
C MET A 127 2.07 5.29 -3.64
N LEU A 128 1.85 4.26 -4.47
CA LEU A 128 0.50 3.71 -4.67
C LEU A 128 -0.06 3.10 -3.37
N PHE A 129 0.75 2.30 -2.66
CA PHE A 129 0.38 1.72 -1.37
C PHE A 129 0.08 2.83 -0.35
N VAL A 130 1.01 3.77 -0.18
CA VAL A 130 0.85 4.89 0.76
C VAL A 130 -0.40 5.70 0.45
N SER A 131 -0.63 6.01 -0.83
CA SER A 131 -1.78 6.78 -1.26
C SER A 131 -3.12 6.08 -1.02
N ALA A 132 -3.19 4.76 -1.20
CA ALA A 132 -4.38 3.97 -0.94
C ALA A 132 -4.69 3.95 0.56
N LYS A 133 -3.66 3.82 1.40
CA LYS A 133 -3.80 3.84 2.86
C LYS A 133 -4.22 5.21 3.40
N ILE A 134 -3.67 6.29 2.84
CA ILE A 134 -4.10 7.65 3.18
C ILE A 134 -5.52 7.92 2.69
N SER A 135 -5.86 7.51 1.47
CA SER A 135 -7.12 7.87 0.83
C SER A 135 -8.33 7.20 1.49
N HIS A 136 -8.25 5.90 1.83
CA HIS A 136 -9.39 5.23 2.47
C HIS A 136 -9.75 5.85 3.84
N LEU A 137 -8.77 6.39 4.57
CA LEU A 137 -9.02 7.13 5.81
C LEU A 137 -9.42 8.57 5.53
N GLY A 138 -8.72 9.23 4.60
CA GLY A 138 -8.91 10.64 4.26
C GLY A 138 -10.17 10.95 3.47
N LEU A 139 -10.93 9.95 3.03
CA LEU A 139 -12.27 10.12 2.45
C LEU A 139 -13.37 10.03 3.52
N MET A 140 -13.05 9.48 4.68
CA MET A 140 -13.99 9.34 5.79
C MET A 140 -13.98 10.59 6.68
N PRO A 141 -15.13 10.97 7.28
CA PRO A 141 -15.20 12.08 8.23
C PRO A 141 -14.23 11.93 9.40
N GLN A 142 -14.10 10.71 9.92
CA GLN A 142 -13.23 10.35 11.05
C GLN A 142 -11.76 10.59 10.74
N GLY A 143 -11.35 10.49 9.46
CA GLY A 143 -9.97 10.71 9.04
C GLY A 143 -9.62 12.15 8.70
N GLN A 144 -10.61 13.07 8.62
CA GLN A 144 -10.35 14.48 8.30
C GLN A 144 -9.46 15.20 9.32
N PRO A 145 -9.62 15.03 10.65
CA PRO A 145 -8.81 15.76 11.63
C PRO A 145 -7.30 15.56 11.47
N GLU A 146 -6.90 14.38 11.01
CA GLU A 146 -5.49 14.00 10.86
C GLU A 146 -5.02 14.00 9.40
N ARG A 147 -5.87 14.37 8.44
CA ARG A 147 -5.64 14.20 6.99
C ARG A 147 -4.25 14.64 6.51
N TYR A 148 -3.87 15.89 6.81
CA TYR A 148 -2.59 16.46 6.36
C TYR A 148 -1.40 15.90 7.15
N LYS A 149 -1.56 15.74 8.47
CA LYS A 149 -0.53 15.17 9.34
C LYS A 149 -0.22 13.72 8.94
N ARG A 150 -1.24 12.93 8.65
CA ARG A 150 -1.15 11.56 8.14
C ARG A 150 -0.37 11.52 6.83
N ALA A 151 -0.75 12.37 5.88
CA ALA A 151 -0.08 12.40 4.58
C ALA A 151 1.42 12.68 4.72
N LYS A 152 1.80 13.69 5.51
CA LYS A 152 3.19 13.99 5.80
C LYS A 152 3.90 12.83 6.51
N ALA A 153 3.36 12.35 7.62
CA ALA A 153 4.00 11.31 8.43
C ALA A 153 4.23 10.00 7.66
N MET A 154 3.26 9.57 6.84
CA MET A 154 3.39 8.34 6.06
C MET A 154 4.33 8.49 4.87
N VAL A 155 4.40 9.67 4.23
CA VAL A 155 5.38 9.95 3.17
C VAL A 155 6.79 10.05 3.76
N ASP A 156 6.97 10.76 4.88
CA ASP A 156 8.25 10.86 5.57
C ASP A 156 8.77 9.46 5.98
N GLN A 157 7.89 8.60 6.50
CA GLN A 157 8.25 7.21 6.84
C GLN A 157 8.59 6.40 5.58
N MET A 158 7.85 6.56 4.49
CA MET A 158 8.15 5.89 3.22
C MET A 158 9.55 6.25 2.70
N ASP A 159 9.92 7.53 2.77
CA ASP A 159 11.26 7.99 2.38
C ASP A 159 12.33 7.42 3.32
N ALA A 160 12.05 7.33 4.62
CA ALA A 160 12.95 6.74 5.61
C ALA A 160 13.20 5.22 5.39
N GLU A 161 12.23 4.49 4.84
CA GLU A 161 12.40 3.09 4.43
C GLU A 161 13.24 2.92 3.15
N GLY A 162 13.55 4.02 2.46
CA GLY A 162 14.36 4.01 1.24
C GLY A 162 13.59 3.61 -0.03
N PHE A 163 12.27 3.78 -0.04
CA PHE A 163 11.50 3.70 -1.29
C PHE A 163 11.79 4.93 -2.17
N GLY A 164 11.73 4.78 -3.49
CA GLY A 164 11.98 5.89 -4.39
C GLY A 164 10.75 6.79 -4.63
N ALA A 165 11.02 7.98 -5.18
CA ALA A 165 9.97 8.94 -5.53
C ALA A 165 9.15 8.50 -6.76
N CYS A 166 7.90 8.96 -6.83
CA CYS A 166 7.03 8.70 -7.98
C CYS A 166 7.35 9.63 -9.16
N THR A 167 7.50 9.05 -10.36
CA THR A 167 7.60 9.79 -11.62
C THR A 167 6.42 9.50 -12.56
N VAL A 168 5.29 9.04 -12.00
CA VAL A 168 4.01 8.81 -12.70
C VAL A 168 4.15 7.94 -13.96
N THR A 169 4.90 6.83 -13.85
CA THR A 169 5.06 5.88 -14.97
C THR A 169 3.82 5.01 -15.23
N GLY A 170 2.92 4.92 -14.25
CA GLY A 170 1.71 4.08 -14.30
C GLY A 170 1.94 2.58 -14.19
N SER A 171 3.18 2.11 -14.09
CA SER A 171 3.47 0.67 -13.98
C SER A 171 2.90 0.04 -12.71
N CYS A 172 2.75 0.81 -11.63
CA CYS A 172 2.20 0.32 -10.38
C CYS A 172 0.69 0.02 -10.43
N GLU A 173 -0.09 0.85 -11.13
CA GLU A 173 -1.52 0.61 -11.36
C GLU A 173 -1.72 -0.57 -12.31
N ALA A 174 -0.90 -0.65 -13.37
CA ALA A 174 -1.00 -1.72 -14.38
C ALA A 174 -0.84 -3.14 -13.80
N VAL A 175 -0.03 -3.30 -12.74
CA VAL A 175 0.21 -4.61 -12.09
C VAL A 175 -0.60 -4.80 -10.81
N CYS A 176 -1.44 -3.83 -10.41
CA CYS A 176 -2.13 -3.91 -9.14
C CYS A 176 -3.20 -5.03 -9.19
N PRO A 177 -3.13 -6.05 -8.32
CA PRO A 177 -4.12 -7.13 -8.30
C PRO A 177 -5.49 -6.67 -7.79
N LYS A 178 -5.56 -5.45 -7.25
CA LYS A 178 -6.76 -4.82 -6.70
C LYS A 178 -7.12 -3.54 -7.45
N GLU A 179 -6.50 -3.32 -8.60
CA GLU A 179 -6.85 -2.24 -9.53
C GLU A 179 -6.90 -0.84 -8.87
N ILE A 180 -5.99 -0.61 -7.91
CA ILE A 180 -5.88 0.68 -7.22
C ILE A 180 -5.42 1.74 -8.22
N SER A 181 -6.24 2.79 -8.38
CA SER A 181 -6.00 3.88 -9.32
C SER A 181 -4.86 4.82 -8.89
N LEU A 182 -4.15 5.37 -9.88
CA LEU A 182 -3.18 6.47 -9.69
C LEU A 182 -3.84 7.77 -9.17
N ASP A 183 -5.16 7.91 -9.29
CA ASP A 183 -5.89 9.07 -8.77
C ASP A 183 -5.70 9.24 -7.26
N PHE A 184 -5.50 8.14 -6.53
CA PHE A 184 -5.17 8.18 -5.12
C PHE A 184 -3.79 8.82 -4.88
N ILE A 185 -2.81 8.58 -5.75
CA ILE A 185 -1.49 9.26 -5.68
C ILE A 185 -1.68 10.76 -5.89
N ALA A 186 -2.46 11.16 -6.91
CA ALA A 186 -2.73 12.57 -7.15
C ALA A 186 -3.44 13.23 -5.95
N ARG A 187 -4.40 12.52 -5.35
CA ARG A 187 -5.10 12.94 -4.14
C ARG A 187 -4.16 13.12 -2.95
N MET A 188 -3.30 12.14 -2.70
CA MET A 188 -2.32 12.17 -1.61
C MET A 188 -1.31 13.31 -1.83
N ASN A 189 -0.81 13.51 -3.05
CA ASN A 189 0.14 14.58 -3.35
C ASN A 189 -0.44 15.98 -3.06
N ARG A 190 -1.74 16.18 -3.29
CA ARG A 190 -2.42 17.42 -2.87
C ARG A 190 -2.42 17.59 -1.35
N ASP A 191 -2.75 16.53 -0.61
CA ASP A 191 -2.74 16.57 0.85
C ASP A 191 -1.34 16.80 1.41
N TYR A 192 -0.34 16.14 0.84
CA TYR A 192 1.07 16.31 1.20
C TYR A 192 1.56 17.73 0.91
N GLY A 193 1.24 18.28 -0.26
CA GLY A 193 1.56 19.67 -0.60
C GLY A 193 0.95 20.69 0.37
N VAL A 194 -0.31 20.50 0.76
CA VAL A 194 -0.96 21.34 1.79
C VAL A 194 -0.29 21.15 3.16
N ALA A 195 0.10 19.92 3.51
CA ALA A 195 0.79 19.64 4.77
C ALA A 195 2.13 20.40 4.86
N LEU A 196 2.92 20.39 3.79
CA LEU A 196 4.18 21.14 3.72
C LEU A 196 3.97 22.66 3.88
N LEU A 197 2.92 23.21 3.27
CA LEU A 197 2.60 24.64 3.38
C LEU A 197 2.10 25.04 4.77
N LYS A 198 1.38 24.15 5.47
CA LYS A 198 0.91 24.41 6.84
C LYS A 198 2.02 24.36 7.89
N GLY A 199 3.13 23.67 7.59
CA GLY A 199 4.22 23.42 8.53
C GLY A 199 3.81 22.47 9.66
N ASP A 200 4.78 22.11 10.49
CA ASP A 200 4.50 21.27 11.65
C ASP A 200 3.74 22.06 12.72
N PRO A 201 2.71 21.48 13.38
CA PRO A 201 2.07 22.11 14.52
C PRO A 201 3.13 22.45 15.56
N LYS A 202 3.13 23.70 16.07
CA LYS A 202 4.03 24.08 17.18
C LYS A 202 3.88 23.04 18.29
N ALA A 203 4.99 22.38 18.65
CA ALA A 203 5.01 21.48 19.79
C ALA A 203 4.51 22.25 21.01
N ILE A 204 3.33 21.88 21.52
CA ILE A 204 2.86 22.38 22.80
C ILE A 204 3.82 21.76 23.81
N LYS A 205 4.77 22.57 24.31
CA LYS A 205 5.61 22.17 25.44
C LYS A 205 4.65 21.73 26.54
N GLY A 206 4.63 20.43 26.83
CA GLY A 206 3.82 19.87 27.90
C GLY A 206 4.18 20.61 29.18
N GLY A 207 3.26 21.45 29.66
CA GLY A 207 3.27 21.90 31.03
C GLY A 207 3.03 20.67 31.89
N GLY A 208 4.07 20.23 32.60
CA GLY A 208 3.89 19.30 33.69
C GLY A 208 2.93 19.89 34.71
N ALA A 209 1.84 19.20 34.94
CA ALA A 209 1.01 19.26 36.13
C ALA A 209 0.59 17.79 36.31
N GLY A 210 1.01 17.08 37.35
CA GLY A 210 0.96 17.45 38.76
C GLY A 210 0.08 16.40 39.40
#